data_AF-A0A1H6JYP9-F1
#
_entry.id   AF-A0A1H6JYP9-F1
#
_cell.length_a   1.000
_cell.length_b   1.000
_cell.length_c   1.000
_cell.angle_alpha   90.00
_cell.angle_beta   90.00
_cell.angle_gamma   90.00
#
_symmetry.space_group_name_H-M   'P 1'
#
loop_
_entity.id
_entity.type
_entity.pdbx_description
1 polymer ?
#
loop_
_entity_poly.entity_id
_entity_poly.type
_entity_poly.pdbx_seq_one_letter_code
_entity_poly.pdbx_strand_id
1 'polypeptide(L)'
;MTRTLPVGALIYVLLALLLSLYFAFAAVQGPSGILRRVQLEAETAQMTTERDALATEVDRMKNLTRRLSDEYLDLELLDERARDVLGLVRGDELIIR
;
A
#
# COMPACT_ATOMS: atom_id res chain seq x y z
N MET A 1 -7.73 -15.18 70.82
CA MET A 1 -8.03 -15.94 69.59
C MET A 1 -7.39 -15.22 68.41
N THR A 2 -6.12 -15.47 68.13
CA THR A 2 -5.39 -14.90 66.99
C THR A 2 -5.84 -15.62 65.71
N ARG A 3 -6.68 -14.97 64.91
CA ARG A 3 -7.04 -15.43 63.56
C ARG A 3 -5.82 -15.27 62.66
N THR A 4 -5.07 -16.35 62.43
CA THR A 4 -4.06 -16.37 61.37
C THR A 4 -4.78 -16.37 60.02
N LEU A 5 -4.37 -15.48 59.12
CA LEU A 5 -4.86 -15.50 57.74
C LEU A 5 -4.45 -16.84 57.12
N PRO A 6 -5.36 -17.60 56.50
CA PRO A 6 -5.01 -18.86 55.86
C PRO A 6 -4.09 -18.54 54.68
N VAL A 7 -2.80 -18.87 54.82
CA VAL A 7 -1.75 -18.58 53.82
C VAL A 7 -2.15 -19.10 52.43
N GLY A 8 -2.83 -20.24 52.36
CA GLY A 8 -3.35 -20.78 51.10
C GLY A 8 -4.37 -19.86 50.40
N ALA A 9 -5.24 -19.17 51.14
CA ALA A 9 -6.17 -18.21 50.56
C ALA A 9 -5.45 -16.98 50.01
N LEU A 10 -4.40 -16.51 50.72
CA LEU A 10 -3.59 -15.40 50.26
C LEU A 10 -2.83 -15.74 48.96
N ILE A 11 -2.23 -16.93 48.90
CA ILE A 11 -1.56 -17.44 47.69
C ILE A 11 -2.55 -17.56 46.53
N TYR A 12 -3.73 -18.13 46.79
CA TYR A 12 -4.78 -18.27 45.78
C TYR A 12 -5.21 -16.92 45.20
N VAL A 13 -5.50 -15.93 46.07
CA VAL A 13 -5.90 -14.58 45.64
C VAL A 13 -4.76 -13.90 44.86
N LEU A 14 -3.51 -14.04 45.30
CA LEU A 14 -2.35 -13.49 44.60
C LEU A 14 -2.21 -14.09 43.20
N LEU A 15 -2.33 -15.42 43.07
CA LEU A 15 -2.26 -16.11 41.79
C LEU A 15 -3.40 -15.69 40.86
N ALA A 16 -4.62 -15.59 41.38
CA ALA A 16 -5.78 -15.13 40.62
C ALA A 16 -5.56 -13.69 40.12
N LEU A 17 -5.06 -12.79 40.97
CA LEU A 17 -4.73 -11.41 40.59
C LEU A 17 -3.67 -11.34 39.49
N LEU A 18 -2.58 -12.10 39.63
CA LEU A 18 -1.51 -12.15 38.63
C LEU A 18 -2.02 -12.67 37.29
N LEU A 19 -2.87 -13.70 37.32
CA LEU A 19 -3.47 -14.27 36.12
C LEU A 19 -4.42 -13.27 35.45
N SER A 20 -5.29 -12.61 36.23
CA SER A 20 -6.17 -11.56 35.72
C SER A 20 -5.38 -10.40 35.10
N LEU A 21 -4.28 -9.99 35.72
CA LEU A 21 -3.43 -8.92 35.20
C LEU A 21 -2.74 -9.33 33.90
N TYR A 22 -2.24 -10.56 33.82
CA TYR A 22 -1.67 -11.12 32.60
C TYR A 22 -2.67 -11.12 31.45
N PHE A 23 -3.90 -11.59 31.69
CA PHE A 23 -4.94 -11.60 30.67
C PHE A 23 -5.38 -10.19 30.26
N ALA A 24 -5.51 -9.26 31.21
CA ALA A 24 -5.81 -7.86 30.89
C ALA A 24 -4.71 -7.24 30.02
N PHE A 25 -3.44 -7.47 30.34
CA PHE A 25 -2.29 -7.02 29.56
C PHE A 25 -2.29 -7.64 28.15
N ALA A 26 -2.50 -8.95 28.05
CA ALA A 26 -2.56 -9.68 26.79
C ALA A 26 -3.76 -9.25 25.91
N ALA A 27 -4.89 -8.87 26.51
CA ALA A 27 -6.04 -8.35 25.77
C ALA A 27 -5.76 -6.97 25.14
N VAL A 28 -4.94 -6.14 25.80
CA VAL A 28 -4.59 -4.79 25.31
C VAL A 28 -3.47 -4.83 24.27
N GLN A 29 -2.40 -5.59 24.53
CA GLN A 29 -1.21 -5.64 23.68
C GLN A 29 -1.13 -6.86 22.76
N GLY A 30 -2.03 -7.82 22.90
CA GLY A 30 -2.03 -9.02 22.10
C GLY A 30 -2.44 -8.78 20.65
N PRO A 31 -2.12 -9.74 19.76
CA PRO A 31 -2.47 -9.66 18.34
C PRO A 31 -3.98 -9.59 18.07
N SER A 32 -4.81 -10.01 19.02
CA SER A 32 -6.28 -9.91 18.96
C SER A 32 -6.83 -8.68 19.70
N GLY A 33 -5.97 -7.78 20.19
CA GLY A 33 -6.37 -6.61 20.94
C GLY A 33 -7.12 -5.57 20.09
N ILE A 34 -7.96 -4.77 20.75
CA ILE A 34 -8.82 -3.77 20.08
C ILE A 34 -7.97 -2.75 19.30
N LEU A 35 -6.80 -2.38 19.84
CA LEU A 35 -5.87 -1.45 19.18
C LEU A 35 -5.28 -2.01 17.88
N ARG A 36 -5.10 -3.34 17.78
CA ARG A 36 -4.56 -3.97 16.58
C ARG A 36 -5.51 -3.87 15.40
N ARG A 37 -6.82 -3.89 15.64
CA ARG A 37 -7.84 -3.72 14.57
C ARG A 37 -7.76 -2.33 13.94
N VAL A 38 -7.67 -1.28 14.77
CA VAL A 38 -7.55 0.10 14.28
C VAL A 38 -6.26 0.29 13.46
N GLN A 39 -5.15 -0.29 13.91
CA GLN A 39 -3.89 -0.26 13.15
C GLN A 39 -4.02 -0.99 11.81
N LEU A 40 -4.59 -2.20 11.80
CA LEU A 40 -4.78 -2.99 10.58
C LEU A 40 -5.70 -2.27 9.59
N GLU A 41 -6.77 -1.63 10.06
CA GLU A 41 -7.66 -0.84 9.21
C GLU A 41 -6.94 0.36 8.60
N ALA A 42 -6.12 1.07 9.38
CA ALA A 42 -5.32 2.19 8.87
C ALA A 42 -4.28 1.74 7.84
N GLU A 43 -3.58 0.63 8.11
CA GLU A 43 -2.58 0.04 7.21
C GLU A 43 -3.25 -0.45 5.91
N THR A 44 -4.42 -1.07 6.01
CA THR A 44 -5.23 -1.50 4.85
C THR A 44 -5.69 -0.30 4.03
N ALA A 45 -6.13 0.79 4.65
CA ALA A 45 -6.55 2.01 3.96
C ALA A 45 -5.39 2.66 3.18
N GLN A 46 -4.19 2.70 3.77
CA GLN A 46 -2.98 3.19 3.09
C GLN A 46 -2.63 2.31 1.89
N MET A 47 -2.57 0.99 2.07
CA MET A 47 -2.28 0.05 0.99
C MET A 47 -3.32 0.11 -0.14
N THR A 48 -4.59 0.31 0.20
CA THR A 48 -5.67 0.45 -0.80
C THR A 48 -5.48 1.72 -1.64
N THR A 49 -5.11 2.83 -0.99
CA THR A 49 -4.83 4.10 -1.69
C THR A 49 -3.67 3.96 -2.65
N GLU A 50 -2.58 3.31 -2.23
CA GLU A 50 -1.41 3.06 -3.07
C GLU A 50 -1.75 2.14 -4.26
N ARG A 51 -2.50 1.07 -4.01
CA ARG A 51 -3.00 0.17 -5.05
C ARG A 51 -3.80 0.94 -6.11
N ASP A 52 -4.69 1.84 -5.69
CA ASP A 52 -5.54 2.59 -6.62
C ASP A 52 -4.75 3.59 -7.46
N ALA A 53 -3.73 4.21 -6.87
CA ALA A 53 -2.79 5.06 -7.60
C ALA A 53 -2.01 4.26 -8.65
N LEU A 54 -1.49 3.08 -8.29
CA LEU A 54 -0.79 2.20 -9.21
C LEU A 54 -1.70 1.65 -10.31
N ALA A 55 -2.94 1.29 -9.99
CA ALA A 55 -3.92 0.84 -10.97
C ALA A 55 -4.21 1.93 -12.02
N THR A 56 -4.36 3.17 -11.57
CA THR A 56 -4.53 4.33 -12.46
C THR A 56 -3.34 4.51 -13.39
N GLU A 57 -2.12 4.36 -12.87
CA GLU A 57 -0.90 4.48 -13.68
C GLU A 57 -0.77 3.34 -14.69
N VAL A 58 -1.11 2.11 -14.30
CA VAL A 58 -1.15 0.96 -15.20
C VAL A 58 -2.15 1.20 -16.35
N ASP A 59 -3.33 1.74 -16.06
CA ASP A 59 -4.33 2.00 -17.08
C ASP A 59 -3.90 3.14 -18.01
N ARG A 60 -3.21 4.16 -17.49
CA ARG A 60 -2.56 5.19 -18.31
C ARG A 60 -1.52 4.58 -19.24
N MET A 61 -0.63 3.73 -18.73
CA MET A 61 0.39 3.05 -19.53
C MET A 61 -0.23 2.17 -20.61
N LYS A 62 -1.24 1.36 -20.27
CA LYS A 62 -1.97 0.54 -21.24
C LYS A 62 -2.58 1.38 -22.35
N ASN A 63 -3.16 2.54 -22.03
CA ASN A 63 -3.72 3.44 -23.04
C ASN A 63 -2.63 3.99 -23.98
N LEU A 64 -1.52 4.47 -23.43
CA LEU A 64 -0.39 4.97 -24.23
C LEU A 64 0.19 3.87 -25.13
N THR A 65 0.44 2.67 -24.58
CA THR A 65 0.93 1.53 -25.35
C THR A 65 -0.05 1.14 -26.46
N ARG A 66 -1.36 1.12 -26.19
CA ARG A 66 -2.37 0.85 -27.22
C ARG A 66 -2.35 1.89 -28.33
N ARG A 67 -2.18 3.17 -27.99
CA ARG A 67 -2.09 4.26 -28.99
C ARG A 67 -0.82 4.20 -29.84
N LEU A 68 0.23 3.56 -29.33
CA LEU A 68 1.48 3.33 -30.07
C LEU A 68 1.47 2.02 -30.87
N SER A 69 0.40 1.22 -30.80
CA SER A 69 0.27 0.02 -31.62
C SER A 69 -0.04 0.35 -33.08
N ASP A 70 0.37 -0.53 -33.99
CA ASP A 70 0.16 -0.40 -35.45
C ASP A 70 -1.29 -0.12 -35.88
N GLU A 71 -2.28 -0.56 -35.10
CA GLU A 71 -3.69 -0.32 -35.40
C GLU A 71 -4.11 1.14 -35.18
N TYR A 72 -3.40 1.87 -34.31
CA TYR A 72 -3.73 3.26 -33.93
C TYR A 72 -2.62 4.27 -34.28
N LEU A 73 -1.40 3.80 -34.57
CA LEU A 73 -0.24 4.64 -34.85
C LEU A 73 -0.04 4.81 -36.36
N ASP A 74 -0.30 6.01 -36.86
CA ASP A 74 0.01 6.39 -38.24
C ASP A 74 1.50 6.77 -38.37
N LEU A 75 2.26 5.90 -39.04
CA LEU A 75 3.70 6.06 -39.23
C LEU A 75 4.06 7.23 -40.16
N GLU A 76 3.20 7.55 -41.14
CA GLU A 76 3.44 8.69 -42.04
C GLU A 76 3.31 10.01 -41.25
N LEU A 77 2.24 10.11 -40.44
CA LEU A 77 2.04 11.28 -39.58
C LEU A 77 3.14 11.40 -38.50
N LEU A 78 3.64 10.26 -38.00
CA LEU A 78 4.76 10.23 -37.05
C LEU A 78 6.05 10.73 -37.70
N ASP A 79 6.34 10.32 -38.94
CA ASP A 79 7.51 10.80 -39.69
C ASP A 79 7.40 12.31 -39.92
N GLU A 80 6.26 12.81 -40.40
CA GLU A 80 6.01 14.24 -40.57
C GLU A 80 6.23 15.03 -39.27
N ARG A 81 5.68 14.54 -38.14
CA ARG A 81 5.87 15.19 -36.83
C ARG A 81 7.31 15.11 -36.35
N ALA A 82 8.04 14.03 -36.64
CA ALA A 82 9.45 13.93 -36.34
C ALA A 82 10.27 14.95 -37.15
N ARG A 83 9.97 15.16 -38.45
CA ARG A 83 10.64 16.19 -39.25
C ARG A 83 10.34 17.61 -38.76
N ASP A 84 9.08 17.89 -38.44
CA ASP A 84 8.61 19.20 -37.95
C ASP A 84 9.18 19.56 -36.56
N VAL A 85 9.17 18.60 -35.62
CA VAL A 85 9.57 18.84 -34.22
C VAL A 85 11.06 18.66 -34.01
N LEU A 86 11.65 17.60 -34.58
CA LEU A 86 13.05 17.24 -34.34
C LEU A 86 14.00 17.74 -35.44
N GLY A 87 13.47 18.36 -36.50
CA GLY A 87 14.28 18.73 -37.66
C GLY A 87 14.89 17.51 -38.35
N LEU A 88 14.26 16.34 -38.20
CA LEU A 88 14.73 15.09 -38.78
C LEU A 88 14.61 15.20 -40.30
N VAL A 89 15.75 15.32 -40.96
CA VAL A 89 15.86 15.40 -42.42
C VAL A 89 16.84 14.31 -42.85
N ARG A 90 16.50 13.61 -43.92
CA ARG A 90 17.39 12.60 -44.52
C ARG A 90 18.69 13.30 -44.94
N GLY A 91 19.85 12.66 -44.76
CA GLY A 91 21.17 13.30 -44.99
C GLY A 91 21.37 13.86 -46.42
N ASP A 92 20.47 13.52 -47.33
CA ASP A 92 20.36 13.86 -48.74
C ASP A 92 19.29 14.92 -49.08
N GLU A 93 18.52 15.44 -48.11
CA GLU A 93 17.47 16.43 -48.33
C GLU A 93 17.91 17.86 -47.91
N LEU A 94 17.93 18.81 -48.85
CA LEU A 94 18.29 20.23 -48.62
C LEU A 94 17.04 21.07 -48.30
N ILE A 95 17.00 21.73 -47.14
CA ILE A 95 15.95 22.72 -46.82
C ILE A 95 16.24 24.01 -47.60
N ILE A 96 15.41 24.31 -48.60
CA ILE A 96 15.42 25.61 -49.28
C ILE A 96 14.44 26.52 -48.52
N ARG A 97 14.96 27.63 -47.98
CA ARG A 97 14.21 28.67 -47.27
C ARG A 97 13.71 29.75 -48.22
#